data_AF-A0A851S4F0-F1
#
_entry.id   AF-A0A851S4F0-F1
#
_cell.length_a   1.000
_cell.length_b   1.000
_cell.length_c   1.000
_cell.angle_alpha   90.00
_cell.angle_beta   90.00
_cell.angle_gamma   90.00
#
_symmetry.space_group_name_H-M   'P 1'
#
loop_
_entity.id
_entity.type
_entity.pdbx_description
1 polymer ?
#
loop_
_entity_poly.entity_id
_entity_poly.type
_entity_poly.pdbx_seq_one_letter_code
_entity_poly.pdbx_strand_id
1 'polypeptide(L)'
;RSPLHSCESPEQVLQQFFHTQFPGAFSTTHLLQQPCDTRPPFPQFFSPVLTRRGFLLDKAQGFSSAGVESIPVLAALQSSPVLHSLLSGLCRQLQVPNVRRWSSFFTAGVEQDDFQEALEELKTLSQCYETGFGADGSEDEEDSD
;
A
#
# COMPACT_ATOMS: atom_id res chain seq x y z
N ARG A 1 2.95 20.77 -20.23
CA ARG A 1 3.44 21.12 -18.87
C ARG A 1 2.69 20.21 -17.91
N SER A 2 3.38 19.43 -17.06
CA SER A 2 2.70 18.51 -16.13
C SER A 2 1.77 19.29 -15.19
N PRO A 3 0.56 18.80 -14.88
CA PRO A 3 -0.35 19.48 -13.94
C PRO A 3 0.22 19.53 -12.51
N LEU A 4 1.21 18.67 -12.19
CA LEU A 4 1.94 18.68 -10.92
C LEU A 4 2.74 19.97 -10.69
N HIS A 5 3.04 20.75 -11.73
CA HIS A 5 3.76 22.02 -11.58
C HIS A 5 2.89 23.15 -11.02
N SER A 6 1.57 22.95 -10.93
CA SER A 6 0.64 23.92 -10.35
C SER A 6 0.39 23.69 -8.86
N CYS A 7 0.93 22.62 -8.27
CA CYS A 7 0.78 22.32 -6.86
C CYS A 7 1.61 23.28 -6.00
N GLU A 8 1.03 23.73 -4.90
CA GLU A 8 1.63 24.68 -3.94
C GLU A 8 2.38 23.99 -2.81
N SER A 9 2.16 22.68 -2.63
CA SER A 9 2.82 21.86 -1.61
C SER A 9 3.27 20.49 -2.16
N PRO A 10 4.30 19.88 -1.57
CA PRO A 10 4.74 18.55 -1.98
C PRO A 10 3.70 17.46 -1.67
N GLU A 11 2.87 17.65 -0.64
CA GLU A 11 1.72 16.79 -0.37
C GLU A 11 0.68 16.88 -1.48
N GLN A 12 0.39 18.08 -2.00
CA GLN A 12 -0.52 18.24 -3.14
C GLN A 12 0.03 17.54 -4.40
N VAL A 13 1.35 17.63 -4.65
CA VAL A 13 2.00 16.90 -5.74
C VAL A 13 1.78 15.40 -5.59
N LEU A 14 2.02 14.87 -4.40
CA LEU A 14 1.86 13.43 -4.12
C LEU A 14 0.40 12.99 -4.21
N GLN A 15 -0.53 13.75 -3.63
CA GLN A 15 -1.96 13.46 -3.70
C GLN A 15 -2.44 13.43 -5.14
N GLN A 16 -2.04 14.39 -5.97
CA GLN A 16 -2.38 14.41 -7.39
C GLN A 16 -1.72 13.26 -8.14
N PHE A 17 -0.46 12.94 -7.87
CA PHE A 17 0.22 11.78 -8.45
C PHE A 17 -0.53 10.48 -8.15
N PHE A 18 -0.86 10.21 -6.88
CA PHE A 18 -1.57 8.98 -6.50
C PHE A 18 -2.96 8.91 -7.09
N HIS A 19 -3.69 10.02 -7.16
CA HIS A 19 -4.99 10.05 -7.83
C HIS A 19 -4.87 9.74 -9.33
N THR A 20 -3.83 10.22 -10.01
CA THR A 20 -3.62 9.89 -11.44
C THR A 20 -3.26 8.42 -11.68
N GLN A 21 -2.56 7.79 -10.73
CA GLN A 21 -2.19 6.37 -10.83
C GLN A 21 -3.33 5.43 -10.41
N PHE A 22 -4.15 5.88 -9.45
CA PHE A 22 -5.21 5.10 -8.84
C PHE A 22 -6.46 5.99 -8.60
N PRO A 23 -7.25 6.29 -9.65
CA PRO A 23 -8.34 7.26 -9.57
C PRO A 23 -9.45 6.89 -8.59
N GLY A 24 -9.72 5.59 -8.41
CA GLY A 24 -10.69 5.08 -7.42
C GLY A 24 -10.12 4.91 -6.01
N ALA A 25 -8.83 5.21 -5.81
CA ALA A 25 -8.16 5.00 -4.53
C ALA A 25 -8.26 6.20 -3.60
N PHE A 26 -8.69 5.93 -2.37
CA PHE A 26 -8.42 6.85 -1.28
C PHE A 26 -6.92 6.79 -0.93
N SER A 27 -6.24 7.94 -1.01
CA SER A 27 -4.85 8.09 -0.58
C SER A 27 -4.69 9.42 0.15
N THR A 28 -4.14 9.37 1.35
CA THR A 28 -3.67 10.55 2.08
C THR A 28 -2.21 10.39 2.44
N THR A 29 -1.44 11.46 2.29
CA THR A 29 0.01 11.45 2.50
C THR A 29 0.46 12.63 3.32
N HIS A 30 1.43 12.39 4.18
CA HIS A 30 2.07 13.41 4.97
C HIS A 30 3.59 13.32 4.83
N LEU A 31 4.22 14.46 4.54
CA LEU A 31 5.66 14.60 4.49
C LEU A 31 6.13 15.29 5.76
N LEU A 32 7.14 14.70 6.39
CA LEU A 32 7.81 15.37 7.49
C LEU A 32 8.62 16.55 6.92
N GLN A 33 8.36 17.76 7.42
CA GLN A 33 9.01 18.97 6.92
C GLN A 33 10.54 18.94 7.08
N GLN A 34 11.03 18.32 8.16
CA GLN A 34 12.46 18.12 8.40
C GLN A 34 12.79 16.64 8.25
N PRO A 35 13.91 16.29 7.58
CA PRO A 35 14.33 14.91 7.49
C PRO A 35 14.71 14.36 8.87
N CYS A 36 14.53 13.06 9.08
CA CYS A 36 14.95 12.40 10.30
C CYS A 36 16.49 12.30 10.33
N ASP A 37 17.08 12.70 11.46
CA ASP A 37 18.50 12.50 11.73
C ASP A 37 18.80 11.01 11.93
N THR A 38 19.85 10.52 11.30
CA THR A 38 20.27 9.11 11.35
C THR A 38 21.72 8.96 11.81
N ARG A 39 22.35 10.05 12.27
CA ARG A 39 23.67 10.01 12.91
C ARG A 39 23.63 9.18 14.21
N PRO A 40 24.79 8.88 14.83
CA PRO A 40 24.81 8.17 16.11
C PRO A 40 23.82 8.79 17.12
N PRO A 41 23.00 7.98 17.81
CA PRO A 41 23.16 6.53 18.04
C PRO A 41 22.41 5.61 17.04
N PHE A 42 21.82 6.13 15.96
CA PHE A 42 21.06 5.29 15.02
C PHE A 42 21.96 4.32 14.24
N PRO A 43 21.50 3.08 14.00
CA PRO A 43 22.27 2.08 13.27
C PRO A 43 22.44 2.46 11.80
N GLN A 44 23.63 2.21 11.26
CA GLN A 44 24.03 2.55 9.89
C GLN A 44 23.94 1.33 8.95
N PHE A 45 22.74 0.74 8.84
CA PHE A 45 22.48 -0.41 7.95
C PHE A 45 22.00 0.01 6.54
N PHE A 46 22.17 1.28 6.17
CA PHE A 46 21.65 1.84 4.93
C PHE A 46 22.39 1.29 3.70
N SER A 47 21.65 1.14 2.59
CA SER A 47 22.20 0.66 1.32
C SER A 47 23.25 1.63 0.76
N PRO A 48 24.35 1.14 0.14
CA PRO A 48 25.40 1.99 -0.43
C PRO A 48 24.97 2.79 -1.69
N VAL A 49 23.73 2.59 -2.16
CA VAL A 49 23.13 3.41 -3.23
C VAL A 49 22.47 4.67 -2.68
N LEU A 50 22.49 4.90 -1.35
CA LEU A 50 21.93 6.09 -0.74
C LEU A 50 23.00 7.18 -0.58
N THR A 51 22.62 8.41 -0.88
CA THR A 51 23.39 9.60 -0.50
C THR A 51 23.36 9.81 1.02
N ARG A 52 24.22 10.69 1.54
CA ARG A 52 24.18 11.12 2.95
C ARG A 52 22.83 11.71 3.39
N ARG A 53 22.01 12.18 2.45
CA ARG A 53 20.67 12.75 2.69
C ARG A 53 19.53 11.77 2.40
N GLY A 54 19.85 10.48 2.22
CA GLY A 54 18.84 9.43 2.05
C GLY A 54 18.21 9.35 0.66
N PHE A 55 18.75 10.04 -0.35
CA PHE A 55 18.29 9.91 -1.74
C PHE A 55 18.97 8.76 -2.47
N LEU A 56 18.22 8.08 -3.34
CA LEU A 56 18.72 6.99 -4.19
C LEU A 56 19.64 7.52 -5.30
N LEU A 57 20.68 6.73 -5.60
CA LEU A 57 21.61 6.91 -6.71
C LEU A 57 21.46 5.75 -7.70
N ASP A 58 21.70 6.03 -8.98
CA ASP A 58 21.64 5.02 -10.04
C ASP A 58 22.69 3.91 -9.88
N LYS A 59 23.81 4.22 -9.21
CA LYS A 59 24.90 3.29 -8.95
C LYS A 59 25.37 3.45 -7.51
N ALA A 60 25.75 2.33 -6.90
CA ALA A 60 26.35 2.33 -5.57
C ALA A 60 27.60 3.22 -5.56
N GLN A 61 27.69 4.08 -4.56
CA GLN A 61 28.97 4.73 -4.27
C GLN A 61 29.89 3.64 -3.70
N GLY A 62 31.16 3.63 -4.11
CA GLY A 62 32.16 2.80 -3.45
C GLY A 62 32.15 3.08 -1.93
N PHE A 63 32.66 2.15 -1.11
CA PHE A 63 32.61 2.23 0.36
C PHE A 63 32.88 3.65 0.88
N SER A 64 31.82 4.40 1.18
CA SER A 64 31.90 5.75 1.76
C SER A 64 32.05 5.57 3.26
N SER A 65 33.07 6.19 3.88
CA SER A 65 33.18 6.18 5.34
C SER A 65 32.11 7.02 6.03
N ALA A 66 31.47 7.94 5.28
CA ALA A 66 30.36 8.70 5.78
C ALA A 66 29.06 7.95 5.51
N GLY A 67 28.41 7.54 6.60
CA GLY A 67 27.09 6.93 6.58
C GLY A 67 25.99 7.92 6.18
N VAL A 68 24.74 7.45 6.19
CA VAL A 68 23.58 8.32 5.97
C VAL A 68 23.39 9.19 7.21
N GLU A 69 23.30 10.50 7.00
CA GLU A 69 23.20 11.50 8.07
C GLU A 69 21.74 11.90 8.30
N SER A 70 20.93 11.94 7.24
CA SER A 70 19.50 12.28 7.34
C SER A 70 18.68 11.58 6.26
N ILE A 71 17.40 11.35 6.51
CA ILE A 71 16.48 10.67 5.57
C ILE A 71 15.14 11.41 5.50
N PRO A 72 14.61 11.71 4.30
CA PRO A 72 13.26 12.21 4.15
C PRO A 72 12.24 11.14 4.54
N VAL A 73 11.21 11.52 5.30
CA VAL A 73 10.18 10.60 5.77
C VAL A 73 8.81 10.99 5.22
N LEU A 74 8.13 9.99 4.67
CA LEU A 74 6.76 10.05 4.18
C LEU A 74 5.94 9.03 4.97
N ALA A 75 4.76 9.43 5.42
CA ALA A 75 3.70 8.52 5.82
C ALA A 75 2.56 8.60 4.80
N ALA A 76 1.95 7.45 4.49
CA ALA A 76 0.82 7.37 3.59
C ALA A 76 -0.20 6.36 4.13
N LEU A 77 -1.49 6.72 4.02
CA LEU A 77 -2.61 5.80 4.22
C LEU A 77 -3.32 5.67 2.88
N GLN A 78 -3.35 4.45 2.34
CA GLN A 78 -3.82 4.18 0.98
C GLN A 78 -4.74 2.96 0.96
N SER A 79 -5.89 3.13 0.33
CA SER A 79 -6.68 2.04 -0.24
C SER A 79 -6.14 1.80 -1.64
N SER A 80 -5.63 0.61 -1.96
CA SER A 80 -4.96 0.38 -3.26
C SER A 80 -5.16 -1.04 -3.78
N PRO A 81 -4.98 -1.29 -5.09
CA PRO A 81 -5.09 -2.62 -5.68
C PRO A 81 -4.18 -3.68 -5.05
N VAL A 82 -3.08 -3.27 -4.39
CA VAL A 82 -2.19 -4.20 -3.67
C VAL A 82 -2.95 -5.00 -2.60
N LEU A 83 -4.01 -4.44 -2.00
CA LEU A 83 -4.81 -5.14 -1.01
C LEU A 83 -5.50 -6.38 -1.58
N HIS A 84 -5.81 -6.43 -2.88
CA HIS A 84 -6.31 -7.65 -3.51
C HIS A 84 -5.32 -8.81 -3.34
N SER A 85 -4.02 -8.58 -3.57
CA SER A 85 -3.00 -9.64 -3.45
C SER A 85 -2.87 -10.15 -2.02
N LEU A 86 -3.00 -9.26 -1.04
CA LEU A 86 -2.98 -9.62 0.39
C LEU A 86 -4.20 -10.45 0.78
N LEU A 87 -5.40 -9.96 0.43
CA LEU A 87 -6.68 -10.57 0.80
C LEU A 87 -6.87 -11.92 0.09
N SER A 88 -6.61 -12.01 -1.22
CA SER A 88 -6.64 -13.27 -1.96
C SER A 88 -5.61 -14.28 -1.43
N GLY A 89 -4.43 -13.81 -1.04
CA GLY A 89 -3.40 -14.63 -0.38
C GLY A 89 -3.89 -15.22 0.94
N LEU A 90 -4.58 -14.42 1.76
CA LEU A 90 -5.21 -14.85 3.00
C LEU A 90 -6.33 -15.86 2.73
N CYS A 91 -7.24 -15.59 1.79
CA CYS A 91 -8.28 -16.53 1.38
C CYS A 91 -7.69 -17.89 1.00
N ARG A 92 -6.64 -17.90 0.19
CA ARG A 92 -5.97 -19.15 -0.20
C ARG A 92 -5.40 -19.90 1.00
N GLN A 93 -4.79 -19.20 1.96
CA GLN A 93 -4.23 -19.84 3.16
C GLN A 93 -5.31 -20.44 4.07
N LEU A 94 -6.48 -19.79 4.14
CA LEU A 94 -7.62 -20.25 4.95
C LEU A 94 -8.39 -21.40 4.27
N GLN A 95 -8.47 -21.41 2.94
CA GLN A 95 -9.09 -22.48 2.16
C GLN A 95 -8.30 -23.79 2.18
N VAL A 96 -6.99 -23.77 2.47
CA VAL A 96 -6.22 -25.02 2.59
C VAL A 96 -6.81 -25.83 3.74
N PRO A 97 -7.32 -27.05 3.49
CA PRO A 97 -8.02 -27.87 4.47
C PRO A 97 -7.05 -28.35 5.54
N ASN A 98 -6.78 -27.50 6.51
CA ASN A 98 -5.98 -27.82 7.68
C ASN A 98 -6.92 -27.93 8.88
N VAL A 99 -7.79 -28.94 8.83
CA VAL A 99 -8.83 -29.23 9.82
C VAL A 99 -8.27 -29.27 11.25
N ARG A 100 -7.00 -29.68 11.41
CA ARG A 100 -6.30 -29.70 12.71
C ARG A 100 -5.91 -28.32 13.23
N ARG A 101 -5.71 -27.34 12.36
CA ARG A 101 -5.33 -25.97 12.73
C ARG A 101 -6.54 -25.19 13.24
N TRP A 102 -7.74 -25.55 12.77
CA TRP A 102 -8.97 -24.82 13.04
C TRP A 102 -9.89 -25.49 14.09
N SER A 103 -9.62 -26.75 14.44
CA SER A 103 -10.46 -27.52 15.36
C SER A 103 -10.64 -26.88 16.74
N SER A 104 -9.64 -26.17 17.24
CA SER A 104 -9.75 -25.43 18.51
C SER A 104 -10.75 -24.28 18.45
N PHE A 105 -10.89 -23.61 17.30
CA PHE A 105 -11.85 -22.52 17.12
C PHE A 105 -13.29 -23.07 17.06
N PHE A 106 -13.51 -24.16 16.34
CA PHE A 106 -14.82 -24.83 16.31
C PHE A 106 -15.20 -25.40 17.68
N THR A 107 -14.24 -25.94 18.43
CA THR A 107 -14.47 -26.40 19.82
C THR A 107 -14.79 -25.24 20.77
N ALA A 108 -14.26 -24.04 20.49
CA ALA A 108 -14.53 -22.83 21.26
C ALA A 108 -15.87 -22.14 20.90
N GLY A 109 -16.64 -22.70 19.96
CA GLY A 109 -17.97 -22.22 19.59
C GLY A 109 -18.06 -21.41 18.30
N VAL A 110 -16.99 -21.35 17.49
CA VAL A 110 -17.11 -20.83 16.11
C VAL A 110 -17.95 -21.81 15.31
N GLU A 111 -18.99 -21.34 14.63
CA GLU A 111 -19.80 -22.17 13.75
C GLU A 111 -19.12 -22.34 12.39
N GLN A 112 -19.23 -23.54 11.81
CA GLN A 112 -18.59 -23.82 10.53
C GLN A 112 -19.17 -22.98 9.39
N ASP A 113 -20.48 -22.75 9.43
CA ASP A 113 -21.19 -21.97 8.41
C ASP A 113 -20.78 -20.49 8.48
N ASP A 114 -20.73 -19.90 9.68
CA ASP A 114 -20.22 -18.53 9.89
C ASP A 114 -18.78 -18.36 9.38
N PHE A 115 -17.92 -19.35 9.63
CA PHE A 115 -16.54 -19.31 9.12
C PHE A 115 -16.49 -19.33 7.59
N GLN A 116 -17.34 -20.15 6.96
CA GLN A 116 -17.41 -20.23 5.51
C GLN A 116 -18.00 -18.96 4.88
N GLU A 117 -19.00 -18.36 5.53
CA GLU A 117 -19.58 -17.07 5.13
C GLU A 117 -18.52 -15.97 5.17
N ALA A 118 -17.81 -15.81 6.30
CA ALA A 118 -16.75 -14.83 6.44
C ALA A 118 -15.62 -15.01 5.41
N LEU A 119 -15.34 -16.25 4.99
CA LEU A 119 -14.35 -16.55 3.95
C LEU A 119 -14.82 -16.10 2.55
N GLU A 120 -16.10 -16.25 2.23
CA GLU A 120 -16.68 -15.74 0.98
C GLU A 120 -16.80 -14.21 1.00
N GLU A 121 -17.13 -13.59 2.14
CA GLU A 121 -17.10 -12.14 2.32
C GLU A 121 -15.69 -11.57 2.08
N LEU A 122 -14.66 -12.21 2.65
CA LEU A 122 -13.26 -11.82 2.46
C LEU A 122 -12.84 -11.91 0.99
N LYS A 123 -13.32 -12.94 0.27
CA LYS A 123 -13.07 -13.11 -1.17
C LYS A 123 -13.79 -12.04 -1.99
N THR A 124 -15.03 -11.72 -1.64
CA THR A 124 -15.80 -10.62 -2.25
C THR A 124 -15.09 -9.30 -2.05
N LEU A 125 -14.62 -9.02 -0.82
CA LEU A 125 -13.82 -7.83 -0.52
C LEU A 125 -12.55 -7.78 -1.38
N SER A 126 -11.83 -8.90 -1.52
CA SER A 126 -10.64 -8.98 -2.38
C SER A 126 -10.96 -8.59 -3.82
N GLN A 127 -12.12 -8.98 -4.35
CA GLN A 127 -12.54 -8.64 -5.71
C GLN A 127 -12.87 -7.15 -5.87
N CYS A 128 -13.45 -6.51 -4.85
CA CYS A 128 -13.66 -5.06 -4.86
C CYS A 128 -12.33 -4.29 -5.05
N TYR A 129 -11.22 -4.82 -4.51
CA TYR A 129 -9.90 -4.21 -4.69
C TYR A 129 -9.24 -4.52 -6.05
N GLU A 130 -9.78 -5.43 -6.84
CA GLU A 130 -9.32 -5.72 -8.20
C GLU A 130 -10.00 -4.79 -9.22
N THR A 131 -11.30 -4.54 -9.05
CA THR A 131 -12.14 -3.82 -10.02
C THR A 131 -12.35 -2.34 -9.68
N GLY A 132 -12.27 -1.96 -8.40
CA GLY A 132 -12.67 -0.65 -7.89
C GLY A 132 -11.73 0.53 -8.15
N PHE A 133 -10.60 0.34 -8.84
CA PHE A 133 -9.57 1.38 -9.01
C PHE A 133 -9.40 1.91 -10.44
N GLY A 134 -10.22 1.47 -11.40
CA GLY A 134 -10.09 1.92 -12.79
C GLY A 134 -11.13 1.45 -13.81
N ALA A 135 -12.24 0.84 -13.41
CA ALA A 135 -13.37 0.61 -14.30
C ALA A 135 -14.47 1.62 -13.95
N ASP A 136 -14.32 2.84 -14.47
CA ASP A 136 -15.39 3.83 -14.42
C ASP A 136 -16.60 3.31 -15.21
N GLY A 137 -17.79 3.58 -14.69
CA GLY A 137 -19.04 3.04 -15.20
C GLY A 137 -19.33 3.54 -16.61
N SER A 138 -19.31 2.63 -17.57
CA SER A 138 -20.19 2.76 -18.74
C SER A 138 -21.56 2.25 -18.30
N GLU A 139 -22.26 3.06 -17.50
CA GLU A 139 -23.72 3.03 -17.51
C GLU A 139 -24.10 3.65 -18.86
N ASP A 140 -24.24 2.80 -19.88
CA ASP A 140 -24.89 3.17 -21.12
C ASP A 140 -26.34 3.52 -20.78
N GLU A 141 -26.58 4.80 -20.50
CA GLU A 141 -27.92 5.38 -20.50
C GLU A 141 -28.42 5.36 -21.96
N GLU A 142 -28.97 4.21 -22.37
CA GLU A 142 -29.79 4.10 -23.56
C GLU A 142 -31.08 4.91 -23.35
N ASP A 143 -31.03 6.20 -23.71
CA ASP A 143 -32.18 7.07 -23.83
C ASP A 143 -33.09 6.53 -24.94
N SER A 144 -34.09 5.73 -24.57
CA SER A 144 -35.21 5.34 -25.42
C SER A 144 -36.41 6.22 -25.10
N ASP A 145 -36.65 7.23 -25.95
CA ASP A 145 -37.96 7.57 -26.54
C ASP A 145 -37.85 8.67 -27.62
#